data_AF-A0A7S4CCH8-F1
#
_entry.id   AF-A0A7S4CCH8-F1
#
_cell.length_a   1.000
_cell.length_b   1.000
_cell.length_c   1.000
_cell.angle_alpha   90.00
_cell.angle_beta   90.00
_cell.angle_gamma   90.00
#
_symmetry.space_group_name_H-M   'P 1'
#
loop_
_entity.id
_entity.type
_entity.pdbx_description
1 polymer ?
#
loop_
_entity_poly.entity_id
_entity_poly.type
_entity_poly.pdbx_seq_one_letter_code
_entity_poly.pdbx_strand_id
1 'polypeptide(L)'
;QEPSGGRGDAHHAAGKTRETPWKGIYHSNDHLAAVVDVAFAPRKFGPCLSTASHDGKIRIFRGSDDQKDINVDHPWNWERQEEFHAGRNRGTPITCHSWNHSPTDMAQSIVVGCGDGSVCVWSYTEAEDGRGLGWAMVCALKTYQGEVHSVSWAP
;
A
#
# COMPACT_ATOMS: atom_id res chain seq x y z
N GLN A 1 47.03 51.24 17.21
CA GLN A 1 47.44 50.22 18.19
C GLN A 1 46.16 49.49 18.59
N GLU A 2 45.88 48.40 17.89
CA GLU A 2 44.74 47.50 18.19
C GLU A 2 45.04 46.68 19.45
N PRO A 3 44.02 46.28 20.23
CA PRO A 3 44.12 45.11 21.09
C PRO A 3 43.41 43.91 20.47
N SER A 4 44.18 42.83 20.44
CA SER A 4 43.88 41.47 20.03
C SER A 4 42.80 40.76 20.84
N GLY A 5 41.97 39.98 20.15
CA GLY A 5 41.80 38.54 20.40
C GLY A 5 41.16 38.08 21.71
N GLY A 6 39.88 37.74 21.64
CA GLY A 6 39.23 36.82 22.58
C GLY A 6 38.20 35.96 21.84
N ARG A 7 38.62 34.80 21.31
CA ARG A 7 37.72 33.74 20.84
C ARG A 7 37.15 33.05 22.09
N GLY A 8 35.88 33.31 22.39
CA GLY A 8 35.12 32.52 23.35
C GLY A 8 34.66 31.23 22.68
N ASP A 9 35.21 30.10 23.13
CA ASP A 9 34.79 28.76 22.73
C ASP A 9 33.37 28.48 23.26
N ALA A 10 32.38 28.67 22.40
CA ALA A 10 31.04 28.18 22.65
C ALA A 10 31.01 26.67 22.38
N HIS A 11 31.26 25.87 23.42
CA HIS A 11 30.91 24.46 23.45
C HIS A 11 29.38 24.31 23.40
N HIS A 12 28.80 24.40 22.20
CA HIS A 12 27.50 23.81 21.94
C HIS A 12 27.69 22.30 21.96
N ALA A 13 27.41 21.69 23.12
CA ALA A 13 27.19 20.28 23.24
C ALA A 13 26.10 19.88 22.24
N ALA A 14 26.52 19.28 21.12
CA ALA A 14 25.62 18.59 20.21
C ALA A 14 24.93 17.49 21.02
N GLY A 15 23.68 17.74 21.40
CA GLY A 15 22.84 16.72 22.01
C GLY A 15 22.81 15.53 21.06
N LYS A 16 23.34 14.39 21.51
CA LYS A 16 23.27 13.13 20.76
C LYS A 16 21.80 12.84 20.51
N THR A 17 21.36 13.00 19.27
CA THR A 17 20.08 12.48 18.80
C THR A 17 20.07 10.99 19.10
N ARG A 18 19.12 10.55 19.92
CA ARG A 18 18.90 9.12 20.18
C ARG A 18 18.51 8.48 18.86
N GLU A 19 19.39 7.66 18.31
CA GLU A 19 19.07 6.82 17.15
C GLU A 19 17.93 5.88 17.53
N THR A 20 16.91 5.82 16.68
CA THR A 20 15.77 4.93 16.87
C THR A 20 16.14 3.54 16.32
N PRO A 21 15.66 2.44 16.92
CA PRO A 21 15.86 1.09 16.34
C PRO A 21 15.07 0.89 15.04
N TRP A 22 14.20 1.84 14.67
CA TRP A 22 13.43 1.81 13.45
C TRP A 22 14.28 2.17 12.25
N LYS A 23 14.29 1.28 11.26
CA LYS A 23 14.92 1.48 9.97
C LYS A 23 13.86 1.30 8.88
N GLY A 24 13.72 2.28 8.01
CA GLY A 24 12.88 2.15 6.82
C GLY A 24 13.46 1.09 5.89
N ILE A 25 12.65 0.11 5.50
CA ILE A 25 13.08 -1.04 4.70
C ILE A 25 12.64 -0.94 3.23
N TYR A 26 11.65 -0.08 2.96
CA TYR A 26 11.10 0.13 1.63
C TYR A 26 10.43 1.50 1.56
N HIS A 27 10.63 2.20 0.45
CA HIS A 27 9.90 3.41 0.10
C HIS A 27 9.47 3.30 -1.36
N SER A 28 8.19 3.61 -1.65
CA SER A 28 7.68 3.73 -3.01
C SER A 28 7.21 5.16 -3.26
N ASN A 29 7.44 5.63 -4.49
CA ASN A 29 6.92 6.90 -5.01
C ASN A 29 5.92 6.65 -6.16
N ASP A 30 5.29 5.47 -6.21
CA ASP A 30 4.44 5.05 -7.34
C ASP A 30 3.05 5.71 -7.35
N HIS A 31 2.70 6.43 -6.28
CA HIS A 31 1.40 7.06 -6.09
C HIS A 31 1.36 8.48 -6.67
N LEU A 32 0.27 8.82 -7.37
CA LEU A 32 0.05 10.17 -7.92
C LEU A 32 -0.82 11.04 -7.02
N ALA A 33 -1.35 10.49 -5.94
CA ALA A 33 -2.13 11.18 -4.92
C ALA A 33 -1.93 10.51 -3.55
N ALA A 34 -2.59 11.03 -2.51
CA ALA A 34 -2.52 10.48 -1.16
C ALA A 34 -2.82 8.97 -1.11
N VAL A 35 -2.03 8.23 -0.35
CA VAL A 35 -2.36 6.87 0.08
C VAL A 35 -3.29 7.00 1.28
N VAL A 36 -4.50 6.47 1.15
CA VAL A 36 -5.55 6.62 2.17
C VAL A 36 -5.70 5.39 3.05
N ASP A 37 -5.23 4.24 2.58
CA ASP A 37 -5.37 2.98 3.28
C ASP A 37 -4.31 1.98 2.84
N VAL A 38 -3.90 1.09 3.74
CA VAL A 38 -2.91 0.03 3.50
C VAL A 38 -3.32 -1.24 4.23
N ALA A 39 -3.18 -2.40 3.59
CA ALA A 39 -3.57 -3.66 4.20
C ALA A 39 -2.69 -4.83 3.75
N PHE A 40 -2.23 -5.64 4.71
CA PHE A 40 -1.55 -6.89 4.40
C PHE A 40 -2.54 -7.92 3.86
N ALA A 41 -2.13 -8.63 2.81
CA ALA A 41 -2.90 -9.73 2.26
C ALA A 41 -2.92 -10.94 3.23
N PRO A 42 -3.87 -11.88 3.05
CA PRO A 42 -3.86 -13.14 3.78
C PRO A 42 -2.53 -13.89 3.64
N ARG A 43 -2.04 -14.45 4.76
CA ARG A 43 -0.72 -15.13 4.85
C ARG A 43 -0.47 -16.21 3.79
N LYS A 44 -1.52 -16.83 3.25
CA LYS A 44 -1.44 -17.85 2.20
C LYS A 44 -0.88 -17.32 0.87
N PHE A 45 -0.84 -15.99 0.70
CA PHE A 45 -0.28 -15.33 -0.47
C PHE A 45 1.15 -14.79 -0.26
N GLY A 46 1.81 -15.18 0.84
CA GLY A 46 3.15 -14.71 1.18
C GLY A 46 3.19 -13.25 1.65
N PRO A 47 4.38 -12.63 1.74
CA PRO A 47 4.55 -11.21 2.05
C PRO A 47 3.94 -10.36 0.93
N CYS A 48 2.74 -9.84 1.18
CA CYS A 48 1.99 -9.08 0.19
C CYS A 48 1.25 -7.95 0.90
N LEU A 49 1.37 -6.75 0.35
CA LEU A 49 0.81 -5.50 0.88
C LEU A 49 0.04 -4.80 -0.24
N SER A 50 -1.19 -4.39 0.03
CA SER A 50 -1.92 -3.47 -0.85
C SER A 50 -1.93 -2.07 -0.29
N THR A 51 -2.01 -1.11 -1.19
CA THR A 51 -2.21 0.31 -0.90
C THR A 51 -3.35 0.84 -1.75
N ALA A 52 -4.23 1.64 -1.13
CA ALA A 52 -5.28 2.38 -1.80
C ALA A 52 -4.93 3.86 -1.91
N SER A 53 -5.14 4.45 -3.08
CA SER A 53 -4.85 5.87 -3.31
C SER A 53 -6.03 6.62 -3.93
N HIS A 54 -6.13 7.90 -3.59
CA HIS A 54 -7.06 8.83 -4.22
C HIS A 54 -6.81 9.01 -5.72
N ASP A 55 -5.70 8.51 -6.29
CA ASP A 55 -5.49 8.45 -7.74
C ASP A 55 -6.36 7.39 -8.45
N GLY A 56 -7.20 6.70 -7.69
CA GLY A 56 -8.20 5.75 -8.18
C GLY A 56 -7.68 4.33 -8.35
N LYS A 57 -6.50 4.03 -7.80
CA LYS A 57 -5.83 2.74 -7.99
C LYS A 57 -5.55 2.02 -6.69
N ILE A 58 -5.61 0.68 -6.79
CA ILE A 58 -5.00 -0.23 -5.84
C ILE A 58 -3.67 -0.70 -6.44
N ARG A 59 -2.63 -0.74 -5.60
CA ARG A 59 -1.32 -1.30 -5.96
C ARG A 59 -0.99 -2.43 -5.00
N ILE A 60 -0.40 -3.49 -5.55
CA ILE A 60 0.02 -4.68 -4.80
C ILE A 60 1.54 -4.76 -4.83
N PHE A 61 2.13 -4.77 -3.65
CA PHE A 61 3.56 -4.95 -3.42
C PHE A 61 3.78 -6.36 -2.87
N ARG A 62 4.70 -7.10 -3.46
CA ARG A 62 5.08 -8.44 -2.97
C ARG A 62 6.53 -8.43 -2.55
N GLY A 63 6.82 -9.10 -1.44
CA GLY A 63 8.18 -9.41 -1.02
C GLY A 63 8.61 -10.73 -1.63
N SER A 64 9.70 -10.73 -2.40
CA SER A 64 10.35 -11.97 -2.84
C SER A 64 11.39 -12.45 -1.82
N ASP A 65 11.53 -13.77 -1.69
CA ASP A 65 12.62 -14.44 -0.96
C ASP A 65 13.82 -14.70 -1.89
N ASP A 66 13.89 -13.99 -3.02
CA ASP A 66 14.91 -14.26 -4.03
C ASP A 66 16.29 -13.98 -3.41
N GLN A 67 16.98 -15.08 -3.10
CA GLN A 67 18.16 -15.18 -2.26
C GLN A 67 19.38 -14.38 -2.74
N LYS A 68 19.28 -13.69 -3.88
CA LYS A 68 20.39 -13.02 -4.56
C LYS A 68 20.78 -11.70 -3.90
N ASP A 69 19.85 -11.04 -3.22
CA ASP A 69 20.07 -9.74 -2.56
C ASP A 69 19.48 -9.68 -1.14
N ILE A 70 19.44 -10.81 -0.42
CA ILE A 70 19.03 -10.82 0.99
C ILE A 70 20.04 -10.00 1.79
N ASN A 71 19.62 -8.79 2.16
CA ASN A 71 20.22 -8.10 3.28
C ASN A 71 19.86 -8.92 4.53
N VAL A 72 20.86 -9.37 5.29
CA VAL A 72 20.66 -10.14 6.54
C VAL A 72 19.75 -9.41 7.54
N ASP A 73 19.61 -8.09 7.42
CA ASP A 73 18.71 -7.29 8.24
C ASP A 73 17.27 -7.20 7.69
N HIS A 74 17.07 -7.40 6.38
CA HIS A 74 15.79 -7.20 5.67
C HIS A 74 15.57 -8.31 4.63
N PRO A 75 14.87 -9.40 4.99
CA PRO A 75 14.80 -10.60 4.17
C PRO A 75 13.94 -10.45 2.90
N TRP A 76 13.11 -9.42 2.80
CA TRP A 76 12.15 -9.27 1.70
C TRP A 76 12.56 -8.14 0.77
N ASN A 77 12.77 -8.46 -0.50
CA ASN A 77 12.87 -7.44 -1.55
C ASN A 77 11.45 -7.07 -2.00
N TRP A 78 10.96 -5.92 -1.54
CA TRP A 78 9.62 -5.44 -1.87
C TRP A 78 9.61 -4.76 -3.23
N GLU A 79 8.69 -5.18 -4.09
CA GLU A 79 8.48 -4.55 -5.38
C GLU A 79 6.98 -4.45 -5.72
N ARG A 80 6.62 -3.41 -6.49
CA ARG A 80 5.27 -3.27 -7.01
C ARG A 80 5.09 -4.27 -8.14
N GLN A 81 4.25 -5.26 -7.90
CA GLN A 81 3.95 -6.32 -8.86
C GLN A 81 2.75 -5.95 -9.73
N GLU A 82 1.68 -5.44 -9.11
CA GLU A 82 0.40 -5.25 -9.78
C GLU A 82 -0.20 -3.88 -9.47
N GLU A 83 -1.02 -3.37 -10.39
CA GLU A 83 -1.79 -2.15 -10.24
C GLU A 83 -3.06 -2.20 -11.09
N PHE A 84 -4.18 -1.73 -10.54
CA PHE A 84 -5.43 -1.63 -11.28
C PHE A 84 -6.27 -0.44 -10.82
N HIS A 85 -7.13 0.05 -11.71
CA HIS A 85 -8.13 1.08 -11.35
C HIS A 85 -9.26 0.40 -10.61
N ALA A 86 -9.50 0.77 -9.35
CA ALA A 86 -10.34 -0.03 -8.47
C ALA A 86 -11.78 0.47 -8.36
N GLY A 87 -12.03 1.73 -8.73
CA GLY A 87 -13.39 2.28 -8.80
C GLY A 87 -14.15 1.80 -10.02
N ARG A 88 -15.49 1.89 -9.95
CA ARG A 88 -16.39 1.56 -11.07
C ARG A 88 -16.07 2.36 -12.33
N ASN A 89 -15.74 3.64 -12.16
CA ASN A 89 -15.26 4.50 -13.22
C ASN A 89 -13.77 4.76 -13.03
N ARG A 90 -13.05 4.82 -14.14
CA ARG A 90 -11.60 5.09 -14.11
C ARG A 90 -11.33 6.45 -13.48
N GLY A 91 -10.47 6.48 -12.47
CA GLY A 91 -10.10 7.72 -11.76
C GLY A 91 -11.06 8.13 -10.66
N THR A 92 -12.10 7.35 -10.36
CA THR A 92 -12.86 7.54 -9.11
C THR A 92 -11.90 7.41 -7.92
N PRO A 93 -11.82 8.39 -7.00
CA PRO A 93 -10.96 8.30 -5.83
C PRO A 93 -11.31 7.11 -4.94
N ILE A 94 -10.28 6.38 -4.49
CA ILE A 94 -10.44 5.30 -3.51
C ILE A 94 -10.35 5.87 -2.12
N THR A 95 -11.22 5.42 -1.22
CA THR A 95 -11.31 5.93 0.16
C THR A 95 -10.99 4.88 1.22
N CYS A 96 -11.19 3.59 0.92
CA CYS A 96 -10.88 2.48 1.82
C CYS A 96 -10.84 1.13 1.06
N HIS A 97 -10.19 0.12 1.62
CA HIS A 97 -10.21 -1.24 1.07
C HIS A 97 -10.02 -2.33 2.15
N SER A 98 -10.36 -3.57 1.82
CA SER A 98 -10.16 -4.71 2.71
C SER A 98 -9.97 -6.00 1.91
N TRP A 99 -9.02 -6.83 2.35
CA TRP A 99 -8.80 -8.16 1.80
C TRP A 99 -9.82 -9.18 2.33
N ASN A 100 -10.19 -10.15 1.50
CA ASN A 100 -10.89 -11.33 1.98
C ASN A 100 -9.92 -12.27 2.70
N HIS A 101 -10.07 -12.39 4.02
CA HIS A 101 -9.25 -13.28 4.84
C HIS A 101 -9.82 -14.69 4.99
N SER A 102 -10.94 -15.01 4.33
CA SER A 102 -11.54 -16.33 4.36
C SER A 102 -10.51 -17.43 4.06
N PRO A 103 -10.38 -18.47 4.92
CA PRO A 103 -9.49 -19.58 4.67
C PRO A 103 -9.91 -20.45 3.48
N THR A 104 -11.20 -20.45 3.15
CA THR A 104 -11.78 -21.30 2.08
C THR A 104 -11.83 -20.61 0.74
N ASP A 105 -11.75 -19.28 0.71
CA ASP A 105 -11.59 -18.55 -0.55
C ASP A 105 -10.18 -18.77 -1.08
N MET A 106 -10.05 -19.46 -2.21
CA MET A 106 -8.76 -19.66 -2.86
C MET A 106 -8.35 -18.47 -3.73
N ALA A 107 -9.30 -17.59 -4.06
CA ALA A 107 -9.02 -16.39 -4.83
C ALA A 107 -8.44 -15.27 -3.95
N GLN A 108 -7.61 -14.41 -4.55
CA GLN A 108 -7.18 -13.17 -3.92
C GLN A 108 -8.29 -12.13 -4.15
N SER A 109 -9.12 -11.91 -3.14
CA SER A 109 -10.26 -11.00 -3.23
C SER A 109 -10.07 -9.75 -2.38
N ILE A 110 -10.47 -8.59 -2.91
CA ILE A 110 -10.43 -7.29 -2.23
C ILE A 110 -11.77 -6.59 -2.44
N VAL A 111 -12.30 -5.97 -1.38
CA VAL A 111 -13.40 -5.01 -1.48
C VAL A 111 -12.85 -3.59 -1.36
N VAL A 112 -13.37 -2.67 -2.15
CA VAL A 112 -12.88 -1.30 -2.28
C VAL A 112 -14.05 -0.33 -2.17
N GLY A 113 -13.96 0.63 -1.25
CA GLY A 113 -14.88 1.75 -1.13
C GLY A 113 -14.34 2.97 -1.88
N CYS A 114 -15.25 3.71 -2.52
CA CYS A 114 -14.91 4.84 -3.39
C CYS A 114 -15.61 6.15 -2.98
N GLY A 115 -15.06 7.28 -3.44
CA GLY A 115 -15.61 8.62 -3.21
C GLY A 115 -16.92 8.90 -3.96
N ASP A 116 -17.28 8.11 -4.98
CA ASP A 116 -18.57 8.24 -5.68
C ASP A 116 -19.70 7.39 -5.07
N GLY A 117 -19.46 6.79 -3.90
CA GLY A 117 -20.40 5.89 -3.22
C GLY A 117 -20.42 4.47 -3.79
N SER A 118 -19.56 4.15 -4.75
CA SER A 118 -19.43 2.77 -5.22
C SER A 118 -18.60 1.91 -4.27
N VAL A 119 -19.02 0.65 -4.12
CA VAL A 119 -18.25 -0.42 -3.50
C VAL A 119 -17.97 -1.46 -4.57
N CYS A 120 -16.70 -1.69 -4.87
CA CYS A 120 -16.27 -2.64 -5.91
C CYS A 120 -15.58 -3.83 -5.26
N VAL A 121 -15.96 -5.04 -5.68
CA VAL A 121 -15.30 -6.29 -5.29
C VAL A 121 -14.45 -6.75 -6.46
N TRP A 122 -13.19 -7.03 -6.17
CA TRP A 122 -12.17 -7.48 -7.10
C TRP A 122 -11.67 -8.86 -6.71
N SER A 123 -11.38 -9.69 -7.71
CA SER A 123 -10.78 -11.01 -7.53
C SER A 123 -9.64 -11.19 -8.52
N TYR A 124 -8.52 -11.74 -8.06
CA TYR A 124 -7.44 -12.19 -8.94
C TYR A 124 -7.83 -13.55 -9.54
N THR A 125 -8.11 -13.56 -10.83
CA THR A 125 -8.66 -14.71 -11.56
C THR A 125 -8.08 -14.75 -12.97
N GLU A 126 -8.37 -15.80 -13.73
CA GLU A 126 -8.09 -15.80 -15.18
C GLU A 126 -8.85 -14.66 -15.85
N ALA A 127 -8.12 -13.85 -16.60
CA ALA A 127 -8.67 -12.77 -17.38
C ALA A 127 -9.55 -13.32 -18.51
N GLU A 128 -10.71 -12.70 -18.73
CA GLU A 128 -11.67 -13.11 -19.76
C GLU A 128 -11.08 -13.06 -21.18
N ASP A 129 -10.06 -12.24 -21.40
CA ASP A 129 -9.37 -12.07 -22.68
C ASP A 129 -8.26 -13.12 -22.93
N GLY A 130 -8.12 -14.10 -22.04
CA GLY A 130 -7.15 -15.19 -22.17
C GLY A 130 -5.70 -14.78 -21.93
N ARG A 131 -5.43 -13.56 -21.40
CA ARG A 131 -4.07 -13.09 -21.12
C ARG A 131 -3.43 -13.65 -19.84
N GLY A 132 -4.06 -14.64 -19.21
CA GLY A 132 -3.60 -15.27 -17.98
C GLY A 132 -4.26 -14.66 -16.74
N LEU A 133 -3.60 -14.74 -15.59
CA LEU A 133 -4.16 -14.26 -14.32
C LEU A 133 -4.10 -12.72 -14.21
N GLY A 134 -5.15 -12.13 -13.67
CA GLY A 134 -5.26 -10.69 -13.44
C GLY A 134 -6.39 -10.31 -12.49
N TRP A 135 -6.38 -9.06 -12.03
CA TRP A 135 -7.46 -8.51 -11.23
C TRP A 135 -8.67 -8.19 -12.11
N ALA A 136 -9.81 -8.81 -11.79
CA ALA A 136 -11.09 -8.54 -12.44
C ALA A 136 -12.12 -8.07 -11.42
N MET A 137 -12.95 -7.09 -11.82
CA MET A 137 -14.05 -6.61 -10.99
C MET A 137 -15.19 -7.63 -11.09
N VAL A 138 -15.50 -8.30 -9.98
CA VAL A 138 -16.55 -9.34 -9.92
C VAL A 138 -17.91 -8.76 -9.53
N CYS A 139 -17.92 -7.64 -8.80
CA CYS A 139 -19.16 -6.98 -8.39
C CYS A 139 -18.94 -5.48 -8.20
N ALA A 140 -19.96 -4.69 -8.51
CA ALA A 140 -20.01 -3.27 -8.16
C ALA A 140 -21.39 -2.93 -7.58
N LEU A 141 -21.39 -2.49 -6.34
CA LEU A 141 -22.55 -1.96 -5.64
C LEU A 141 -22.48 -0.43 -5.68
N LYS A 142 -23.62 0.23 -5.81
CA LYS A 142 -23.71 1.69 -5.66
C LYS A 142 -24.61 1.99 -4.48
N THR A 143 -24.09 2.64 -3.45
CA THR A 143 -24.92 3.17 -2.37
C THR A 143 -25.56 4.47 -2.84
N TYR A 144 -26.70 4.83 -2.25
CA TYR A 144 -27.52 5.91 -2.80
C TYR A 144 -26.98 7.31 -2.51
N GLN A 145 -26.06 7.53 -1.55
CA GLN A 145 -25.50 8.87 -1.25
C GLN A 145 -24.14 8.79 -0.54
N GLY A 146 -23.18 9.64 -0.97
CA GLY A 146 -21.94 9.94 -0.24
C GLY A 146 -20.74 9.04 -0.53
N GLU A 147 -19.59 9.42 0.01
CA GLU A 147 -18.34 8.64 -0.05
C GLU A 147 -18.44 7.41 0.85
N VAL A 148 -17.79 6.32 0.46
CA VAL A 148 -17.67 5.14 1.32
C VAL A 148 -16.54 5.37 2.32
N HIS A 149 -16.82 5.33 3.62
CA HIS A 149 -15.79 5.58 4.65
C HIS A 149 -15.08 4.33 5.17
N SER A 150 -15.73 3.16 5.05
CA SER A 150 -15.13 1.90 5.51
C SER A 150 -15.78 0.72 4.80
N VAL A 151 -14.98 -0.29 4.54
CA VAL A 151 -15.40 -1.60 4.05
C VAL A 151 -14.62 -2.67 4.81
N SER A 152 -15.25 -3.82 5.03
CA SER A 152 -14.60 -4.94 5.70
C SER A 152 -15.22 -6.25 5.22
N TRP A 153 -14.38 -7.24 4.96
CA TRP A 153 -14.85 -8.61 4.84
C TRP A 153 -15.19 -9.16 6.21
N ALA A 154 -16.28 -9.92 6.29
CA ALA A 154 -16.56 -10.71 7.47
C ALA A 154 -15.46 -11.77 7.68
N PRO A 155 -15.14 -12.13 8.94
CA PRO A 155 -14.12 -13.11 9.27
C PRO A 155 -14.48 -14.54 8.83
#